data_AF-A0A847XM70-F1
#
_entry.id   AF-A0A847XM70-F1
#
_cell.length_a   1.000
_cell.length_b   1.000
_cell.length_c   1.000
_cell.angle_alpha   90.00
_cell.angle_beta   90.00
_cell.angle_gamma   90.00
#
_symmetry.space_group_name_H-M   'P 1'
#
loop_
_entity.id
_entity.type
_entity.pdbx_description
1 polymer ?
#
loop_
_entity_poly.entity_id
_entity_poly.type
_entity_poly.pdbx_seq_one_letter_code
_entity_poly.pdbx_strand_id
1 'polypeptide(L)' 'DNYEWAEGYRPKFGLVAIDPATQERRLKDSAYSYAEIAKANGLWLDY' A
#
# COMPACT_ATOMS: atom_id res chain seq x y z
N ASP A 1 -6.34 -0.08 -1.32
CA ASP A 1 -6.79 -0.26 -2.71
C ASP A 1 -8.14 0.37 -2.88
N ASN A 2 -8.42 1.01 -4.01
CA ASN A 2 -9.64 1.78 -4.23
C ASN A 2 -10.16 1.57 -5.67
N TYR A 3 -11.18 2.35 -6.06
CA TYR A 3 -11.69 2.40 -7.43
C TYR A 3 -10.82 3.29 -8.31
N GLU A 4 -10.14 2.70 -9.28
CA GLU A 4 -9.17 3.36 -10.16
C GLU A 4 -9.82 3.77 -11.49
N TRP A 5 -10.90 4.54 -11.41
CA TRP A 5 -11.57 5.18 -12.55
C TRP A 5 -11.95 4.21 -13.68
N ALA A 6 -11.49 4.46 -14.91
CA ALA A 6 -11.79 3.64 -16.07
C ALA A 6 -11.32 2.17 -15.91
N GLU A 7 -10.36 1.92 -15.03
CA GLU A 7 -9.81 0.59 -14.77
C GLU A 7 -10.58 -0.18 -13.69
N GLY A 8 -11.58 0.46 -13.06
CA GLY A 8 -12.33 -0.10 -11.96
C GLY A 8 -11.42 -0.52 -10.80
N TYR A 9 -11.71 -1.66 -10.18
CA TYR A 9 -10.95 -2.17 -9.04
C TYR A 9 -9.78 -3.08 -9.42
N ARG A 10 -9.46 -3.23 -10.72
CA ARG A 10 -8.42 -4.17 -11.17
C ARG A 10 -7.03 -3.74 -10.69
N PRO A 11 -6.60 -2.48 -10.84
CA PRO A 11 -5.31 -2.04 -10.31
C PRO A 11 -5.37 -1.90 -8.78
N LYS A 12 -4.22 -2.11 -8.12
CA LYS A 12 -4.10 -2.12 -6.65
C LYS A 12 -2.93 -1.25 -6.19
N PHE A 13 -3.12 0.07 -6.22
CA PHE A 13 -2.05 1.04 -5.94
C PHE A 13 -1.82 1.35 -4.45
N GLY A 14 -2.73 0.94 -3.56
CA GLY A 14 -2.63 1.31 -2.15
C GLY A 14 -1.55 0.52 -1.40
N LEU A 15 -0.98 1.14 -0.36
CA LEU A 15 -0.14 0.45 0.64
C LEU A 15 -0.94 -0.57 1.48
N VAL A 16 -2.26 -0.40 1.54
CA VAL A 16 -3.18 -1.27 2.29
C VAL A 16 -4.10 -1.98 1.30
N ALA A 17 -4.12 -3.31 1.36
CA ALA A 17 -5.08 -4.14 0.64
C ALA A 17 -6.44 -4.08 1.35
N ILE A 18 -7.52 -4.14 0.57
CA ILE A 18 -8.89 -4.17 1.08
C ILE A 18 -9.62 -5.35 0.43
N ASP A 19 -10.23 -6.19 1.26
CA ASP A 19 -11.23 -7.16 0.79
C ASP A 19 -12.56 -6.42 0.56
N PRO A 20 -13.10 -6.38 -0.68
CA PRO A 20 -14.32 -5.64 -0.98
C PRO A 20 -15.57 -6.26 -0.33
N ALA A 21 -15.58 -7.56 -0.05
CA ALA A 21 -16.73 -8.24 0.54
C ALA A 21 -16.85 -7.99 2.05
N THR A 22 -15.72 -7.95 2.75
CA THR A 22 -15.67 -7.86 4.22
C THR A 22 -15.20 -6.50 4.74
N GLN A 23 -14.60 -5.69 3.86
CA GLN A 23 -13.90 -4.46 4.21
C GLN A 23 -12.67 -4.65 5.11
N GLU A 24 -12.19 -5.90 5.29
CA GLU A 24 -10.95 -6.17 6.01
C GLU A 24 -9.79 -5.41 5.35
N ARG A 25 -8.95 -4.79 6.18
CA ARG A 25 -7.77 -4.04 5.76
C ARG A 25 -6.52 -4.79 6.17
N ARG A 26 -5.62 -5.03 5.20
CA ARG A 26 -4.33 -5.66 5.44
C ARG A 26 -3.21 -4.78 4.93
N LEU A 27 -2.23 -4.50 5.79
CA LEU A 27 -1.01 -3.81 5.38
C LEU A 27 -0.22 -4.71 4.41
N LYS A 28 0.18 -4.16 3.27
CA LYS A 28 1.11 -4.81 2.35
C LYS A 28 2.55 -4.58 2.81
N ASP A 29 3.49 -5.36 2.29
CA ASP A 29 4.92 -5.18 2.59
C ASP A 29 5.40 -3.75 2.33
N SER A 30 4.88 -3.11 1.27
CA SER A 30 5.16 -1.71 0.96
C SER A 30 4.72 -0.74 2.05
N ALA A 31 3.66 -1.04 2.82
CA ALA A 31 3.27 -0.21 3.96
C ALA A 31 4.33 -0.26 5.07
N TYR A 32 4.88 -1.44 5.35
CA TYR A 32 5.93 -1.60 6.35
C TYR A 32 7.21 -0.91 5.90
N SER A 33 7.63 -1.11 4.65
CA SER A 33 8.79 -0.40 4.09
C SER A 33 8.61 1.12 4.14
N TYR A 34 7.44 1.62 3.75
CA TYR A 34 7.14 3.05 3.83
C TYR A 34 7.14 3.58 5.27
N ALA A 35 6.63 2.80 6.23
CA ALA A 35 6.66 3.16 7.64
C ALA A 35 8.09 3.30 8.18
N GLU A 36 9.00 2.40 7.82
CA GLU A 36 10.40 2.49 8.23
C GLU A 36 11.11 3.70 7.60
N ILE A 37 10.89 3.97 6.31
CA ILE A 37 11.41 5.16 5.63
C ILE A 37 10.92 6.44 6.33
N ALA A 38 9.61 6.52 6.62
CA ALA A 38 9.02 7.67 7.27
C ALA A 38 9.56 7.87 8.70
N LYS A 39 9.72 6.79 9.48
CA LYS A 39 10.33 6.84 10.82
C LYS A 39 11.78 7.30 10.79
N ALA A 40 12.55 6.85 9.79
CA ALA A 40 13.94 7.25 9.61
C ALA A 40 14.08 8.67 9.03
N ASN A 41 13.00 9.25 8.50
CA ASN A 41 13.02 10.48 7.71
C ASN A 41 14.10 10.45 6.60
N GLY A 42 14.25 9.27 5.98
CA GLY A 42 15.33 9.02 5.04
C GLY A 42 15.25 7.60 4.48
N LEU A 43 15.80 7.43 3.27
CA LEU A 43 15.94 6.14 2.62
C LEU A 43 17.42 5.77 2.59
N TRP A 44 17.75 4.64 3.22
CA TRP A 44 19.08 4.05 3.13
C TRP A 44 19.06 3.02 2.01
N LEU A 45 19.88 3.25 1.00
CA LEU A 45 20.12 2.31 -0.08
C LEU A 45 21.53 1.79 0.08
N ASP A 46 21.67 0.51 0.39
CA ASP A 46 22.96 -0.16 0.34
C ASP A 46 23.30 -0.37 -1.14
N TYR A 47 24.33 0.34 -1.62
CA TYR A 47 24.91 0.19 -2.96
C TYR A 47 26.26 -0.51 -2.89
#